data_AF-A0A2W0APF7-F1
#
_entry.id   AF-A0A2W0APF7-F1
#
_cell.length_a   1.000
_cell.length_b   1.000
_cell.length_c   1.000
_cell.angle_alpha   90.00
_cell.angle_beta   90.00
_cell.angle_gamma   90.00
#
_symmetry.space_group_name_H-M   'P 1'
#
loop_
_entity.id
_entity.type
_entity.pdbx_description
1 polymer ?
#
loop_
_entity_poly.entity_id
_entity_poly.type
_entity_poly.pdbx_seq_one_letter_code
_entity_poly.pdbx_strand_id
1 'polypeptide(L)'
;MFDRYTEKARRVLFFARYEASQFGAHQIETEHLLLGLLREDPSVLWHLMPRGWTAKSIRREIESSTLAREKIPTSVDMPLSTESKNVLTYATEEADSLGDKNVDTKHLLLGILREEKCFAAGLLREGGLRLWSVREILANLQHAIDEGVGSGVGIGSGGGFDLSGTAGGTLFGDGTIEFVNEVDGKLIGISPRTPVPYIGTEVVLGGVRARVTRVAYRYERMTPPKDITVEGDRLVPQKIVVSLQLLPQ
;
A
#
# COMPACT_ATOMS: atom_id res chain seq x y z
N MET A 1 -14.57 -16.13 -16.31
CA MET A 1 -14.67 -15.41 -15.00
C MET A 1 -13.37 -14.68 -14.67
N PHE A 2 -12.21 -15.33 -14.82
CA PHE A 2 -10.89 -14.72 -14.55
C PHE A 2 -10.16 -14.20 -15.81
N ASP A 3 -10.89 -13.96 -16.89
CA ASP A 3 -10.32 -13.62 -18.20
C ASP A 3 -9.61 -12.26 -18.16
N ARG A 4 -10.10 -11.33 -17.32
CA ARG A 4 -9.49 -10.02 -17.05
C ARG A 4 -8.36 -10.05 -16.02
N TYR A 5 -8.06 -11.18 -15.39
CA TYR A 5 -7.06 -11.24 -14.33
C TYR A 5 -5.66 -11.37 -14.94
N THR A 6 -4.69 -10.64 -14.39
CA THR A 6 -3.28 -10.81 -14.73
C THR A 6 -2.80 -12.20 -14.33
N GLU A 7 -1.68 -12.65 -14.91
CA GLU A 7 -1.03 -13.90 -14.52
C GLU A 7 -0.69 -13.92 -13.02
N LYS A 8 -0.25 -12.78 -12.46
CA LYS A 8 -0.01 -12.65 -11.02
C LYS A 8 -1.31 -12.82 -10.22
N ALA A 9 -2.37 -12.12 -10.57
CA ALA A 9 -3.65 -12.25 -9.89
C ALA A 9 -4.22 -13.68 -9.96
N ARG A 10 -4.02 -14.41 -11.07
CA ARG A 10 -4.39 -15.83 -11.18
C ARG A 10 -3.54 -16.71 -10.26
N ARG A 11 -2.24 -16.45 -10.14
CA ARG A 11 -1.36 -17.16 -9.20
C ARG A 11 -1.73 -16.93 -7.74
N VAL A 12 -2.22 -15.74 -7.39
CA VAL A 12 -2.78 -15.47 -6.05
C VAL A 12 -3.92 -16.45 -5.73
N LEU A 13 -4.85 -16.66 -6.66
CA LEU A 13 -5.96 -17.61 -6.48
C LEU A 13 -5.46 -19.07 -6.36
N PHE A 14 -4.46 -19.44 -7.16
CA PHE A 14 -3.83 -20.75 -7.08
C PHE A 14 -3.18 -20.97 -5.70
N PHE A 15 -2.42 -19.99 -5.20
CA PHE A 15 -1.82 -20.07 -3.88
C PHE A 15 -2.86 -20.03 -2.76
N ALA A 16 -3.95 -19.28 -2.91
CA ALA A 16 -5.04 -19.30 -1.94
C ALA A 16 -5.65 -20.70 -1.80
N ARG A 17 -5.88 -21.40 -2.92
CA ARG A 17 -6.33 -22.80 -2.88
C ARG A 17 -5.30 -23.72 -2.20
N TYR A 18 -4.01 -23.51 -2.48
CA TYR A 18 -2.95 -24.26 -1.82
C TYR A 18 -2.95 -24.03 -0.31
N GLU A 19 -3.07 -22.79 0.15
CA GLU A 19 -3.13 -22.47 1.58
C GLU A 19 -4.37 -23.11 2.22
N ALA A 20 -5.56 -22.98 1.63
CA ALA A 20 -6.77 -23.64 2.11
C ALA A 20 -6.59 -25.16 2.30
N SER A 21 -5.92 -25.82 1.34
CA SER A 21 -5.52 -27.22 1.45
C SER A 21 -4.60 -27.49 2.65
N GLN A 22 -3.63 -26.62 2.92
CA GLN A 22 -2.72 -26.74 4.07
C GLN A 22 -3.42 -26.52 5.42
N PHE A 23 -4.48 -25.72 5.45
CA PHE A 23 -5.31 -25.49 6.64
C PHE A 23 -6.44 -26.53 6.81
N GLY A 24 -6.59 -27.48 5.88
CA GLY A 24 -7.70 -28.43 5.93
C GLY A 24 -9.06 -27.76 5.75
N ALA A 25 -9.11 -26.62 5.06
CA ALA A 25 -10.33 -25.84 4.86
C ALA A 25 -11.16 -26.40 3.70
N HIS A 26 -12.46 -26.55 3.89
CA HIS A 26 -13.38 -27.01 2.84
C HIS A 26 -13.79 -25.91 1.86
N GLN A 27 -13.44 -24.66 2.15
CA GLN A 27 -13.72 -23.48 1.32
C GLN A 27 -12.48 -22.59 1.26
N ILE A 28 -12.33 -21.86 0.17
CA ILE A 28 -11.28 -20.83 0.05
C ILE A 28 -11.82 -19.54 0.68
N GLU A 29 -11.44 -19.31 1.93
CA GLU A 29 -11.75 -18.12 2.73
C GLU A 29 -10.75 -16.96 2.51
N THR A 30 -11.06 -15.79 3.06
CA THR A 30 -10.35 -14.53 2.78
C THR A 30 -8.89 -14.51 3.27
N GLU A 31 -8.58 -15.23 4.35
CA GLU A 31 -7.23 -15.42 4.88
C GLU A 31 -6.35 -16.20 3.92
N HIS A 32 -6.92 -17.18 3.21
CA HIS A 32 -6.20 -17.91 2.18
C HIS A 32 -5.91 -17.02 0.98
N LEU A 33 -6.86 -16.15 0.59
CA LEU A 33 -6.62 -15.12 -0.42
C LEU A 33 -5.50 -14.17 0.00
N LEU A 34 -5.49 -13.71 1.25
CA LEU A 34 -4.44 -12.85 1.78
C LEU A 34 -3.06 -13.55 1.80
N LEU A 35 -3.00 -14.82 2.23
CA LEU A 35 -1.76 -15.60 2.20
C LEU A 35 -1.27 -15.85 0.77
N GLY A 36 -2.18 -16.12 -0.16
CA GLY A 36 -1.88 -16.25 -1.59
C GLY A 36 -1.34 -14.96 -2.18
N LEU A 37 -1.92 -13.82 -1.80
CA LEU A 37 -1.48 -12.48 -2.21
C LEU A 37 -0.06 -12.21 -1.72
N LEU A 38 0.19 -12.42 -0.42
CA LEU A 38 1.50 -12.25 0.21
C LEU A 38 2.58 -13.17 -0.37
N ARG A 39 2.19 -14.32 -0.92
CA ARG A 39 3.11 -15.28 -1.53
C ARG A 39 3.49 -14.90 -2.96
N GLU A 40 2.53 -14.49 -3.78
CA GLU A 40 2.79 -14.09 -5.17
C GLU A 40 3.47 -12.72 -5.26
N ASP A 41 2.92 -11.75 -4.54
CA ASP A 41 3.41 -10.39 -4.55
C ASP A 41 3.58 -9.90 -3.11
N PRO A 42 4.70 -10.26 -2.49
CA PRO A 42 5.02 -9.74 -1.18
C PRO A 42 4.95 -8.21 -1.21
N SER A 43 5.57 -7.56 -2.22
CA SER A 43 5.72 -6.10 -2.29
C SER A 43 4.42 -5.28 -2.29
N VAL A 44 3.29 -5.89 -2.62
CA VAL A 44 1.96 -5.23 -2.65
C VAL A 44 1.57 -4.62 -1.30
N LEU A 45 2.02 -5.19 -0.19
CA LEU A 45 1.72 -4.73 1.17
C LEU A 45 2.89 -3.95 1.79
N TRP A 46 4.13 -4.18 1.35
CA TRP A 46 5.34 -3.63 1.98
C TRP A 46 5.46 -2.09 1.93
N HIS A 47 4.88 -1.45 0.91
CA HIS A 47 4.87 0.02 0.82
C HIS A 47 3.84 0.65 1.79
N LEU A 48 2.93 -0.15 2.32
CA LEU A 48 1.74 0.28 3.04
C LEU A 48 1.76 -0.11 4.53
N MET A 49 2.55 -1.13 4.90
CA MET A 49 2.56 -1.64 6.28
C MET A 49 3.57 -0.88 7.18
N PRO A 50 3.21 -0.60 8.45
CA PRO A 50 4.13 -0.13 9.49
C PRO A 50 5.26 -1.14 9.78
N ARG A 51 6.34 -0.66 10.43
CA ARG A 51 7.43 -1.50 10.94
C ARG A 51 6.85 -2.62 11.83
N GLY A 52 7.20 -3.88 11.53
CA GLY A 52 6.83 -5.06 12.33
C GLY A 52 5.74 -5.94 11.71
N TRP A 53 4.94 -5.41 10.79
CA TRP A 53 3.99 -6.21 10.02
C TRP A 53 4.68 -6.75 8.76
N THR A 54 4.84 -8.07 8.72
CA THR A 54 5.50 -8.81 7.63
C THR A 54 4.59 -9.93 7.15
N ALA A 55 4.81 -10.44 5.95
CA ALA A 55 4.13 -11.66 5.49
C ALA A 55 4.19 -12.80 6.52
N LYS A 56 5.32 -12.92 7.24
CA LYS A 56 5.54 -13.93 8.28
C LYS A 56 4.78 -13.64 9.58
N SER A 57 4.55 -12.38 9.94
CA SER A 57 3.73 -12.06 11.13
C SER A 57 2.25 -12.26 10.83
N ILE A 58 1.77 -11.84 9.65
CA ILE A 58 0.38 -12.08 9.22
C ILE A 58 0.09 -13.57 9.17
N ARG A 59 1.00 -14.37 8.58
CA ARG A 59 0.85 -15.83 8.56
C ARG A 59 0.73 -16.42 9.97
N ARG A 60 1.57 -15.97 10.91
CA ARG A 60 1.50 -16.44 12.29
C ARG A 60 0.18 -16.11 12.96
N GLU A 61 -0.36 -14.91 12.71
CA GLU A 61 -1.64 -14.48 13.27
C GLU A 61 -2.83 -15.28 12.71
N ILE A 62 -2.77 -15.62 11.42
CA ILE A 62 -3.74 -16.53 10.79
C ILE A 62 -3.62 -17.93 11.41
N GLU A 63 -2.40 -18.48 11.49
CA GLU A 63 -2.15 -19.79 12.08
C GLU A 63 -2.56 -19.90 13.56
N SER A 64 -2.42 -18.83 14.35
CA SER A 64 -2.87 -18.81 15.75
C SER A 64 -4.38 -18.70 15.90
N SER A 65 -5.06 -18.10 14.93
CA SER A 65 -6.51 -17.89 14.93
C SER A 65 -7.28 -19.05 14.28
N THR A 66 -6.60 -19.88 13.48
CA THR A 66 -7.19 -21.03 12.81
C THR A 66 -6.99 -22.32 13.62
N LEU A 67 -8.06 -23.10 13.78
CA LEU A 67 -7.96 -24.43 14.39
C LEU A 67 -7.14 -25.36 13.49
N ALA A 68 -6.17 -26.06 14.09
CA ALA A 68 -5.40 -27.07 13.37
C ALA A 68 -6.34 -28.19 12.88
N ARG A 69 -6.33 -28.45 11.57
CA ARG A 69 -7.05 -29.55 10.91
C ARG A 69 -6.07 -30.38 10.08
N GLU A 70 -6.49 -31.58 9.71
CA GLU A 70 -5.72 -32.39 8.77
C GLU A 70 -5.69 -31.73 7.39
N LYS A 71 -4.51 -31.73 6.78
CA LYS A 71 -4.33 -31.21 5.43
C LYS A 71 -5.14 -32.04 4.45
N ILE A 72 -5.82 -31.38 3.52
CA ILE A 72 -6.58 -32.05 2.45
C ILE A 72 -5.86 -31.88 1.12
N PRO A 73 -5.93 -32.84 0.18
CA PRO A 73 -5.33 -32.69 -1.14
C PRO A 73 -5.89 -31.49 -1.92
N THR A 74 -5.04 -30.79 -2.68
CA THR A 74 -5.48 -29.67 -3.55
C THR A 74 -6.44 -30.12 -4.66
N SER A 75 -6.49 -31.42 -4.98
CA SER A 75 -7.41 -32.02 -5.96
C SER A 75 -8.86 -32.07 -5.48
N VAL A 76 -9.11 -31.94 -4.17
CA VAL A 76 -10.47 -31.79 -3.64
C VAL A 76 -11.06 -30.48 -4.17
N ASP A 77 -12.32 -30.53 -4.60
CA ASP A 77 -13.02 -29.33 -5.03
C ASP A 77 -13.28 -28.42 -3.83
N MET A 78 -12.85 -27.16 -3.91
CA MET A 78 -12.92 -26.19 -2.83
C MET A 78 -13.59 -24.92 -3.37
N PRO A 79 -14.88 -24.71 -3.11
CA PRO A 79 -15.54 -23.48 -3.53
C PRO A 79 -15.01 -22.28 -2.75
N LEU A 80 -15.12 -21.09 -3.35
CA LEU A 80 -14.90 -19.82 -2.66
C LEU A 80 -16.03 -19.59 -1.65
N SER A 81 -15.68 -19.10 -0.46
CA SER A 81 -16.68 -18.58 0.50
C SER A 81 -17.44 -17.39 -0.10
N THR A 82 -18.55 -16.99 0.53
CA THR A 82 -19.34 -15.83 0.09
C THR A 82 -18.50 -14.55 0.14
N GLU A 83 -17.74 -14.35 1.22
CA GLU A 83 -16.82 -13.23 1.42
C GLU A 83 -15.71 -13.22 0.36
N SER A 84 -15.12 -14.38 0.08
CA SER A 84 -14.11 -14.49 -0.99
C SER A 84 -14.68 -14.14 -2.36
N LYS A 85 -15.92 -14.55 -2.68
CA LYS A 85 -16.58 -14.14 -3.93
C LYS A 85 -16.79 -12.62 -3.98
N ASN A 86 -17.22 -12.01 -2.87
CA ASN A 86 -17.37 -10.57 -2.78
C ASN A 86 -16.03 -9.85 -2.99
N VAL A 87 -14.94 -10.33 -2.36
CA VAL A 87 -13.59 -9.80 -2.55
C VAL A 87 -13.19 -9.76 -4.03
N LEU A 88 -13.49 -10.81 -4.79
CA LEU A 88 -13.16 -10.86 -6.23
C LEU A 88 -14.04 -9.93 -7.09
N THR A 89 -15.32 -9.79 -6.72
CA THR A 89 -16.21 -8.80 -7.32
C THR A 89 -15.70 -7.39 -7.05
N TYR A 90 -15.39 -7.07 -5.80
CA TYR A 90 -14.81 -5.79 -5.40
C TYR A 90 -13.49 -5.53 -6.10
N ALA A 91 -12.57 -6.49 -6.17
CA ALA A 91 -11.32 -6.32 -6.91
C ALA A 91 -11.54 -5.94 -8.38
N THR A 92 -12.59 -6.47 -9.02
CA THR A 92 -12.94 -6.09 -10.39
C THR A 92 -13.43 -4.65 -10.46
N GLU A 93 -14.31 -4.25 -9.53
CA GLU A 93 -14.80 -2.86 -9.41
C GLU A 93 -13.68 -1.87 -9.08
N GLU A 94 -12.69 -2.25 -8.27
CA GLU A 94 -11.54 -1.41 -7.94
C GLU A 94 -10.63 -1.22 -9.16
N ALA A 95 -10.43 -2.26 -9.97
CA ALA A 95 -9.71 -2.14 -11.23
C ALA A 95 -10.42 -1.16 -12.17
N ASP A 96 -11.74 -1.30 -12.32
CA ASP A 96 -12.55 -0.40 -13.14
C ASP A 96 -12.50 1.05 -12.61
N SER A 97 -12.55 1.23 -11.29
CA SER A 97 -12.49 2.56 -10.64
C SER A 97 -11.13 3.24 -10.81
N LEU A 98 -10.05 2.47 -10.89
CA LEU A 98 -8.70 2.97 -11.15
C LEU A 98 -8.39 3.10 -12.65
N GLY A 99 -9.32 2.74 -13.53
CA GLY A 99 -9.14 2.78 -14.99
C GLY A 99 -8.29 1.65 -15.56
N ASP A 100 -8.00 0.61 -14.76
CA ASP A 100 -7.17 -0.51 -15.14
C ASP A 100 -7.96 -1.56 -15.92
N LYS A 101 -7.45 -1.93 -17.11
CA LYS A 101 -8.10 -2.93 -17.98
C LYS A 101 -8.14 -4.32 -17.34
N ASN A 102 -7.12 -4.66 -16.54
CA ASN A 102 -6.91 -5.97 -15.95
C ASN A 102 -6.89 -5.91 -14.42
N VAL A 103 -7.39 -6.97 -13.78
CA VAL A 103 -7.34 -7.14 -12.33
C VAL A 103 -5.96 -7.67 -11.93
N ASP A 104 -5.27 -6.97 -11.04
CA ASP A 104 -3.91 -7.29 -10.58
C ASP A 104 -3.88 -7.40 -9.04
N THR A 105 -2.73 -7.71 -8.47
CA THR A 105 -2.54 -7.94 -7.02
C THR A 105 -3.00 -6.77 -6.16
N LYS A 106 -2.78 -5.51 -6.61
CA LYS A 106 -3.26 -4.30 -5.93
C LYS A 106 -4.79 -4.22 -5.83
N HIS A 107 -5.49 -4.69 -6.85
CA HIS A 107 -6.96 -4.73 -6.87
C HIS A 107 -7.51 -5.81 -5.93
N LEU A 108 -6.84 -6.96 -5.86
CA LEU A 108 -7.17 -8.01 -4.89
C LEU A 108 -7.01 -7.51 -3.45
N LEU A 109 -5.93 -6.76 -3.17
CA LEU A 109 -5.73 -6.13 -1.86
C LEU A 109 -6.88 -5.18 -1.51
N LEU A 110 -7.25 -4.28 -2.42
CA LEU A 110 -8.36 -3.35 -2.23
C LEU A 110 -9.69 -4.09 -2.03
N GLY A 111 -9.91 -5.18 -2.78
CA GLY A 111 -11.07 -6.05 -2.63
C GLY A 111 -11.17 -6.67 -1.23
N ILE A 112 -10.05 -7.16 -0.68
CA ILE A 112 -9.99 -7.67 0.70
C ILE A 112 -10.33 -6.56 1.69
N LEU A 113 -9.72 -5.38 1.56
CA LEU A 113 -9.97 -4.24 2.45
C LEU A 113 -11.42 -3.72 2.41
N ARG A 114 -12.11 -3.89 1.27
CA ARG A 114 -13.50 -3.48 1.06
C ARG A 114 -14.52 -4.45 1.65
N GLU A 115 -14.19 -5.73 1.78
CA GLU A 115 -15.01 -6.68 2.54
C GLU A 115 -14.78 -6.50 4.04
N GLU A 116 -15.35 -5.44 4.61
CA GLU A 116 -15.01 -4.94 5.96
C GLU A 116 -15.17 -5.99 7.07
N LYS A 117 -16.12 -6.91 6.91
CA LYS A 117 -16.48 -7.90 7.92
C LYS A 117 -15.64 -9.18 7.88
N CYS A 118 -14.76 -9.35 6.89
CA CYS A 118 -13.94 -10.55 6.81
C CYS A 118 -12.71 -10.50 7.72
N PHE A 119 -12.22 -11.69 8.08
CA PHE A 119 -11.07 -11.87 8.96
C PHE A 119 -9.79 -11.25 8.37
N ALA A 120 -9.54 -11.44 7.07
CA ALA A 120 -8.37 -10.87 6.40
C ALA A 120 -8.36 -9.34 6.43
N ALA A 121 -9.51 -8.68 6.24
CA ALA A 121 -9.62 -7.23 6.36
C ALA A 121 -9.37 -6.77 7.80
N GLY A 122 -9.83 -7.53 8.80
CA GLY A 122 -9.53 -7.30 10.21
C GLY A 122 -8.03 -7.26 10.48
N LEU A 123 -7.31 -8.30 10.06
CA LEU A 123 -5.84 -8.38 10.21
C LEU A 123 -5.11 -7.24 9.53
N LEU A 124 -5.48 -6.91 8.28
CA LEU A 124 -4.86 -5.78 7.58
C LEU A 124 -5.13 -4.45 8.29
N ARG A 125 -6.31 -4.29 8.90
CA ARG A 125 -6.64 -3.10 9.69
C ARG A 125 -5.87 -3.01 11.00
N GLU A 126 -5.64 -4.12 11.68
CA GLU A 126 -4.74 -4.17 12.84
C GLU A 126 -3.31 -3.79 12.43
N GLY A 127 -2.91 -4.18 11.23
CA GLY A 127 -1.70 -3.72 10.55
C GLY A 127 -1.70 -2.28 10.07
N GLY A 128 -2.73 -1.49 10.37
CA GLY A 128 -2.81 -0.07 10.02
C GLY A 128 -3.29 0.23 8.60
N LEU A 129 -3.62 -0.79 7.79
CA LEU A 129 -4.13 -0.55 6.44
C LEU A 129 -5.62 -0.21 6.50
N ARG A 130 -6.00 0.85 5.80
CA ARG A 130 -7.39 1.26 5.62
C ARG A 130 -7.65 1.42 4.14
N LEU A 131 -8.84 1.02 3.70
CA LEU A 131 -9.23 1.04 2.28
C LEU A 131 -8.97 2.41 1.63
N TRP A 132 -9.42 3.49 2.27
CA TRP A 132 -9.24 4.86 1.79
C TRP A 132 -7.77 5.21 1.55
N SER A 133 -6.91 4.95 2.55
CA SER A 133 -5.49 5.30 2.49
C SER A 133 -4.74 4.51 1.42
N VAL A 134 -5.09 3.24 1.24
CA VAL A 134 -4.48 2.40 0.19
C VAL A 134 -4.92 2.84 -1.20
N ARG A 135 -6.19 3.22 -1.39
CA ARG A 135 -6.67 3.78 -2.68
C ARG A 135 -5.92 5.05 -3.05
N GLU A 136 -5.76 5.97 -2.10
CA GLU A 136 -5.04 7.22 -2.32
C GLU A 136 -3.59 6.95 -2.77
N ILE A 137 -2.86 6.09 -2.06
CA ILE A 137 -1.49 5.73 -2.42
C ILE A 137 -1.41 5.11 -3.82
N LEU A 138 -2.32 4.20 -4.16
CA LEU A 138 -2.32 3.52 -5.46
C LEU A 138 -2.70 4.46 -6.61
N ALA A 139 -3.68 5.35 -6.42
CA ALA A 139 -4.02 6.38 -7.41
C ALA A 139 -2.81 7.29 -7.68
N ASN A 140 -2.08 7.67 -6.63
CA ASN A 140 -0.90 8.53 -6.73
C ASN A 140 0.26 7.87 -7.45
N LEU A 141 0.48 6.58 -7.20
CA LEU A 141 1.49 5.80 -7.90
C LEU A 141 1.16 5.67 -9.39
N GLN A 142 -0.11 5.49 -9.73
CA GLN A 142 -0.55 5.42 -11.12
C GLN A 142 -0.30 6.74 -11.85
N HIS A 143 -0.70 7.87 -11.25
CA HIS A 143 -0.43 9.19 -11.80
C HIS A 143 1.07 9.47 -11.97
N ALA A 144 1.92 9.08 -11.01
CA ALA A 144 3.36 9.26 -11.12
C ALA A 144 4.00 8.44 -12.27
N ILE A 145 3.45 7.24 -12.56
CA ILE A 145 3.88 6.41 -13.69
C ILE A 145 3.43 7.03 -15.01
N ASP A 146 2.19 7.52 -15.06
CA ASP A 146 1.62 8.12 -16.27
C ASP A 146 2.28 9.47 -16.62
N GLU A 147 2.60 10.29 -15.62
CA GLU A 147 3.38 11.54 -15.78
C GLU A 147 4.87 11.27 -16.08
N GLY A 148 5.42 10.14 -15.62
CA GLY A 148 6.79 9.72 -15.92
C GLY A 148 7.00 9.18 -17.34
N VAL A 149 5.93 8.90 -18.07
CA VAL A 149 5.95 8.39 -19.47
C VAL A 149 5.48 9.45 -20.48
N GLY A 150 4.96 10.59 -20.02
CA GLY A 150 4.48 11.70 -20.85
C GLY A 150 5.45 12.89 -20.89
N SER A 151 6.17 13.04 -22.00
CA SER A 151 6.87 14.28 -22.33
C SER A 151 5.87 15.46 -22.43
N GLY A 152 6.03 16.48 -21.58
CA GLY A 152 5.67 17.88 -21.86
C GLY A 152 4.24 18.36 -21.54
N VAL A 153 4.17 19.36 -20.66
CA VAL A 153 3.17 20.46 -20.55
C VAL A 153 1.80 20.14 -19.94
N GLY A 154 1.48 20.82 -18.83
CA GLY A 154 0.08 21.04 -18.40
C GLY A 154 -0.09 21.47 -16.95
N ILE A 155 -0.08 22.78 -16.68
CA ILE A 155 -0.44 23.38 -15.39
C ILE A 155 -1.97 23.35 -15.21
N GLY A 156 -2.45 22.90 -14.04
CA GLY A 156 -3.81 23.14 -13.53
C GLY A 156 -3.94 22.67 -12.07
N SER A 157 -3.83 23.56 -11.07
CA SER A 157 -4.91 24.41 -10.48
C SER A 157 -5.86 23.64 -9.56
N GLY A 158 -5.70 23.84 -8.24
CA GLY A 158 -6.81 23.79 -7.28
C GLY A 158 -6.72 22.74 -6.17
N GLY A 159 -6.02 23.07 -5.07
CA GLY A 159 -6.05 22.27 -3.84
C GLY A 159 -4.93 22.71 -2.89
N GLY A 160 -5.15 23.81 -2.16
CA GLY A 160 -4.19 24.27 -1.16
C GLY A 160 -4.10 23.28 0.01
N PHE A 161 -2.90 22.81 0.32
CA PHE A 161 -2.64 22.00 1.51
C PHE A 161 -2.32 22.93 2.69
N ASP A 162 -3.27 23.07 3.62
CA ASP A 162 -3.07 23.84 4.85
C ASP A 162 -2.46 22.94 5.93
N LEU A 163 -1.20 23.20 6.27
CA LEU A 163 -0.45 22.48 7.31
C LEU A 163 -0.38 23.29 8.62
N SER A 164 -1.22 24.32 8.79
CA SER A 164 -1.31 25.10 10.02
C SER A 164 -2.15 24.38 11.09
N GLY A 165 -1.67 23.24 11.56
CA GLY A 165 -2.27 22.48 12.66
C GLY A 165 -1.23 21.98 13.64
N THR A 166 -1.18 22.62 14.82
CA THR A 166 -0.33 22.27 15.96
C THR A 166 -0.40 20.77 16.29
N ALA A 167 0.78 20.19 16.53
CA ALA A 167 0.99 18.83 17.02
C ALA A 167 -0.01 18.45 18.13
N GLY A 168 -0.80 17.40 17.87
CA GLY A 168 -1.80 16.90 18.81
C GLY A 168 -2.39 15.57 18.36
N GLY A 169 -1.57 14.54 18.26
CA GLY A 169 -2.03 13.19 17.91
C GLY A 169 -0.86 12.24 17.69
N THR A 170 -0.40 11.60 18.77
CA THR A 170 0.64 10.58 18.77
C THR A 170 0.23 9.40 17.88
N LEU A 171 0.71 9.32 16.64
CA LEU A 171 0.48 8.17 15.76
C LEU A 171 1.72 7.87 14.88
N PHE A 172 2.44 6.85 15.33
CA PHE A 172 3.21 5.85 14.58
C PHE A 172 4.42 6.25 13.69
N GLY A 173 5.63 5.92 14.17
CA GLY A 173 6.68 5.27 13.37
C GLY A 173 7.55 6.11 12.41
N ASP A 174 8.39 6.98 12.97
CA ASP A 174 9.70 7.46 12.48
C ASP A 174 9.91 7.71 10.96
N GLY A 175 9.12 8.62 10.38
CA GLY A 175 9.50 9.26 9.13
C GLY A 175 8.87 10.66 9.04
N THR A 176 9.72 11.68 8.94
CA THR A 176 9.30 13.07 8.81
C THR A 176 9.47 13.56 7.37
N ILE A 177 8.48 14.30 6.86
CA ILE A 177 8.64 15.10 5.64
C ILE A 177 9.30 16.40 6.06
N GLU A 178 10.48 16.68 5.54
CA GLU A 178 11.14 17.97 5.71
C GLU A 178 10.85 18.86 4.51
N PHE A 179 10.26 20.01 4.78
CA PHE A 179 10.04 21.05 3.80
C PHE A 179 11.22 22.02 3.83
N VAL A 180 11.94 22.17 2.73
CA VAL A 180 13.11 23.04 2.61
C VAL A 180 12.90 24.07 1.51
N ASN A 181 13.46 25.26 1.68
CA ASN A 181 13.50 26.26 0.63
C ASN A 181 14.44 25.78 -0.49
N GLU A 182 13.98 25.86 -1.73
CA GLU A 182 14.75 25.44 -2.90
C GLU A 182 16.01 26.28 -3.13
N VAL A 183 16.00 27.57 -2.75
CA VAL A 183 17.09 28.51 -3.05
C VAL A 183 18.29 28.31 -2.12
N ASP A 184 18.05 28.20 -0.81
CA ASP A 184 19.10 28.15 0.22
C ASP A 184 19.16 26.82 0.97
N GLY A 185 18.25 25.87 0.69
CA GLY A 185 18.15 24.59 1.36
C GLY A 185 17.67 24.67 2.82
N LYS A 186 17.22 25.84 3.30
CA LYS A 186 16.85 26.04 4.70
C LYS A 186 15.53 25.35 5.02
N LEU A 187 15.49 24.65 6.16
CA LEU A 187 14.27 24.01 6.66
C LEU A 187 13.17 25.06 6.95
N ILE A 188 12.02 24.87 6.31
CA ILE A 188 10.79 25.67 6.46
C ILE A 188 9.84 25.01 7.46
N GLY A 189 9.72 23.68 7.43
CA GLY A 189 8.77 22.96 8.30
C GLY A 189 8.92 21.45 8.24
N ILE A 190 8.20 20.76 9.14
CA ILE A 190 8.18 19.30 9.21
C ILE A 190 6.73 18.81 9.32
N SER A 191 6.37 17.75 8.59
CA SER A 191 5.07 17.07 8.68
C SER A 191 5.24 15.57 8.95
N PRO A 192 4.26 14.90 9.60
CA PRO A 192 4.14 13.45 9.53
C PRO A 192 4.09 12.98 8.07
N ARG A 193 4.52 11.73 7.86
CA ARG A 193 4.85 11.09 6.56
C ARG A 193 3.78 11.19 5.46
N THR A 194 2.54 11.56 5.77
CA THR A 194 1.43 11.54 4.82
C THR A 194 0.38 12.64 5.08
N PRO A 195 -0.21 13.19 4.01
CA PRO A 195 0.15 12.96 2.60
C PRO A 195 1.42 13.75 2.20
N VAL A 196 2.23 13.18 1.29
CA VAL A 196 3.36 13.88 0.68
C VAL A 196 2.81 14.73 -0.48
N PRO A 197 3.03 16.06 -0.49
CA PRO A 197 2.48 16.90 -1.54
C PRO A 197 3.24 16.70 -2.86
N TYR A 198 2.53 16.83 -3.98
CA TYR A 198 3.09 16.66 -5.31
C TYR A 198 3.85 17.90 -5.76
N ILE A 199 4.71 17.73 -6.76
CA ILE A 199 5.32 18.86 -7.46
C ILE A 199 4.20 19.72 -8.08
N GLY A 200 4.30 21.03 -7.89
CA GLY A 200 3.29 22.01 -8.32
C GLY A 200 2.22 22.33 -7.27
N THR A 201 2.06 21.51 -6.22
CA THR A 201 1.11 21.78 -5.14
C THR A 201 1.49 23.04 -4.37
N GLU A 202 0.52 23.92 -4.08
CA GLU A 202 0.70 25.03 -3.14
C GLU A 202 0.45 24.55 -1.71
N VAL A 203 1.41 24.81 -0.85
CA VAL A 203 1.36 24.48 0.58
C VAL A 203 1.44 25.75 1.41
N VAL A 204 0.73 25.76 2.54
CA VAL A 204 0.85 26.81 3.56
C VAL A 204 1.50 26.21 4.79
N LEU A 205 2.72 26.67 5.08
CA LEU A 205 3.52 26.21 6.22
C LEU A 205 3.85 27.41 7.10
N GLY A 206 3.33 27.43 8.34
CA GLY A 206 3.61 28.52 9.29
C GLY A 206 3.26 29.92 8.78
N GLY A 207 2.21 30.04 7.95
CA GLY A 207 1.79 31.31 7.33
C GLY A 207 2.55 31.70 6.06
N VAL A 208 3.49 30.87 5.60
CA VAL A 208 4.22 31.09 4.35
C VAL A 208 3.61 30.24 3.24
N ARG A 209 3.20 30.91 2.14
CA ARG A 209 2.76 30.24 0.92
C ARG A 209 3.96 29.83 0.09
N ALA A 210 3.99 28.57 -0.31
CA ALA A 210 5.05 28.05 -1.16
C ALA A 210 4.52 27.02 -2.13
N ARG A 211 5.24 26.80 -3.23
CA ARG A 211 4.94 25.79 -4.23
C ARG A 211 5.97 24.68 -4.16
N VAL A 212 5.53 23.43 -4.17
CA VAL A 212 6.44 22.29 -4.22
C VAL A 212 7.11 22.24 -5.59
N THR A 213 8.44 22.20 -5.62
CA THR A 213 9.22 22.13 -6.86
C THR A 213 9.95 20.81 -7.02
N ARG A 214 10.25 20.13 -5.90
CA ARG A 214 10.89 18.83 -5.92
C ARG A 214 10.49 17.98 -4.72
N VAL A 215 10.33 16.69 -4.93
CA VAL A 215 10.20 15.69 -3.86
C VAL A 215 11.36 14.71 -4.00
N ALA A 216 12.23 14.66 -2.99
CA ALA A 216 13.40 13.79 -2.96
C ALA A 216 13.26 12.75 -1.84
N TYR A 217 13.37 11.49 -2.22
CA TYR A 217 13.42 10.37 -1.30
C TYR A 217 14.88 10.07 -0.98
N ARG A 218 15.28 10.25 0.28
CA ARG A 218 16.57 9.78 0.76
C ARG A 218 16.40 8.36 1.27
N TYR A 219 17.06 7.45 0.59
CA TYR A 219 17.11 6.06 0.98
C TYR A 219 18.40 5.77 1.76
N GLU A 220 18.29 5.09 2.89
CA GLU A 220 19.46 4.52 3.57
C GLU A 220 19.55 3.03 3.30
N ARG A 221 20.79 2.55 3.21
CA ARG A 221 21.10 1.14 3.01
C ARG A 221 20.86 0.42 4.34
N MET A 222 19.82 -0.39 4.40
CA MET A 222 19.49 -1.14 5.62
C MET A 222 20.31 -2.43 5.62
N THR A 223 21.19 -2.61 6.59
CA THR A 223 21.80 -3.91 6.87
C THR A 223 20.70 -4.83 7.43
N PRO A 224 20.38 -5.97 6.79
CA PRO A 224 19.37 -6.87 7.32
C PRO A 224 19.79 -7.38 8.72
N PRO A 225 18.83 -7.70 9.62
CA PRO A 225 19.11 -8.45 10.84
C PRO A 225 19.90 -9.72 10.51
N LYS A 226 20.81 -10.15 11.39
CA LYS A 226 21.72 -11.30 11.16
C LYS A 226 21.02 -12.59 10.74
N ASP A 227 19.72 -12.69 10.99
CA ASP A 227 18.89 -13.88 10.76
C ASP A 227 18.17 -13.85 9.40
N ILE A 228 18.43 -12.85 8.54
CA ILE A 228 17.82 -12.72 7.21
C ILE A 228 18.93 -12.55 6.16
N THR A 229 19.17 -13.60 5.36
CA THR A 229 19.98 -13.48 4.14
C THR A 229 19.10 -12.92 3.03
N VAL A 230 19.30 -11.65 2.67
CA VAL A 230 18.64 -11.03 1.52
C VAL A 230 19.69 -10.87 0.42
N GLU A 231 19.43 -11.42 -0.76
CA GLU A 231 20.26 -11.17 -1.94
C GLU A 231 19.97 -9.75 -2.46
N GLY A 232 20.98 -8.88 -2.38
CA GLY A 232 20.92 -7.50 -2.88
C GLY A 232 20.68 -6.45 -1.79
N ASP A 233 21.59 -5.48 -1.71
CA ASP A 233 21.42 -4.27 -0.91
C ASP A 233 20.15 -3.54 -1.35
N ARG A 234 19.14 -3.39 -0.48
CA ARG A 234 17.93 -2.62 -0.79
C ARG A 234 17.73 -1.45 0.16
N LEU A 235 17.43 -0.34 -0.49
CA LEU A 235 17.38 1.03 -0.01
C LEU A 235 15.96 1.32 0.51
N VAL A 236 15.81 1.68 1.79
CA VAL A 236 14.52 2.07 2.40
C VAL A 236 14.46 3.60 2.49
N PRO A 237 13.40 4.27 2.00
CA PRO A 237 13.27 5.71 2.14
C PRO A 237 13.01 6.06 3.61
N GLN A 238 14.04 6.55 4.28
CA GLN A 238 13.98 6.95 5.68
C GLN A 238 13.59 8.42 5.85
N LYS A 239 13.83 9.25 4.82
CA LYS A 239 13.60 10.68 4.88
C LYS A 239 13.07 11.21 3.55
N ILE A 240 12.00 11.98 3.61
CA ILE A 240 11.39 12.65 2.45
C ILE A 240 11.72 14.14 2.58
N VAL A 241 12.39 14.70 1.57
CA VAL A 241 12.69 16.13 1.50
C VAL A 241 11.86 16.73 0.38
N VAL A 242 11.05 17.73 0.71
CA VAL A 242 10.21 18.47 -0.21
C VAL A 242 10.81 19.85 -0.38
N SER A 243 11.32 20.17 -1.57
CA SER A 243 11.83 21.50 -1.91
C SER A 243 10.66 22.40 -2.31
N LEU A 244 10.70 23.62 -1.79
CA LEU A 244 9.65 24.61 -1.92
C LEU A 244 10.21 25.90 -2.53
N GLN A 245 9.50 26.43 -3.52
CA GLN A 245 9.66 27.78 -4.00
C GLN A 245 8.69 28.69 -3.22
N LEU A 246 9.24 29.68 -2.51
CA LEU A 246 8.42 30.66 -1.81
C LEU A 246 7.63 31.50 -2.81
N LEU A 247 6.33 31.65 -2.56
CA LEU A 247 5.48 32.51 -3.37
C LEU A 247 5.45 33.92 -2.76
N PRO A 248 5.42 34.98 -3.58
CA PRO A 248 5.21 36.33 -3.08
C PRO A 248 3.86 36.41 -2.35
N GLN A 249 3.84 37.20 -1.26
CA GLN A 249 2.64 37.48 -0.46
C GLN A 249 1.67 38.38 -1.24
#